data_AF-A9US89-F1
#
_entry.id   AF-A9US89-F1
#
_cell.length_a   1.000
_cell.length_b   1.000
_cell.length_c   1.000
_cell.angle_alpha   90.00
_cell.angle_beta   90.00
_cell.angle_gamma   90.00
#
_symmetry.space_group_name_H-M   'P 1'
#
loop_
_entity.id
_entity.type
_entity.pdbx_description
1 polymer ?
#
loop_
_entity_poly.entity_id
_entity_poly.type
_entity_poly.pdbx_seq_one_letter_code
_entity_poly.pdbx_strand_id
1 'polypeptide(L)'
;MAVDPLQRLCLRLAEDDEVVVGSRADKTQQRGAPDPALEARYEFLFNLAADEPGRFLTRYGSTLTQPELQVFSVIDDYEVSFLVRKYKDRLTNQHSLVKNRRYMAMQRLLAEGTYFSLEEMQRRCPWLYDAMVGQYVTDEHLQARIDAHNRGTWAEQLLSQVEHSQTNLRLEAEVYMSGGGTGDDEASRPEDADGDPGAIGPIDFEARETRRLAMPTEERERLEGEFRSLMEQRFLAGEDEEFFNYREIDTDETLDDLKTRERDEEEAWFDAD
;
A
#
# COMPACT_ATOMS: atom_id res chain seq x y z
N MET A 1 18.09 -5.42 41.12
CA MET A 1 16.76 -4.90 41.51
C MET A 1 15.98 -4.73 40.23
N ALA A 2 14.79 -5.32 40.10
CA ALA A 2 13.99 -5.13 38.89
C ALA A 2 13.53 -3.66 38.87
N VAL A 3 13.95 -2.91 37.84
CA VAL A 3 13.48 -1.54 37.61
C VAL A 3 11.97 -1.60 37.35
N ASP A 4 11.22 -0.74 38.03
CA ASP A 4 9.76 -0.64 37.91
C ASP A 4 9.36 -0.50 36.43
N PRO A 5 8.38 -1.27 35.91
CA PRO A 5 7.91 -1.15 34.54
C PRO A 5 7.58 0.28 34.11
N LEU A 6 7.03 1.11 35.00
CA LEU A 6 6.71 2.51 34.71
C LEU A 6 7.99 3.35 34.50
N GLN A 7 9.02 3.11 35.31
CA GLN A 7 10.31 3.78 35.18
C GLN A 7 11.00 3.41 33.88
N ARG A 8 10.96 2.13 33.47
CA ARG A 8 11.51 1.69 32.18
C ARG A 8 10.81 2.35 30.99
N LEU A 9 9.48 2.44 31.05
CA LEU A 9 8.65 3.08 30.04
C LEU A 9 8.99 4.57 29.90
N CYS A 10 9.08 5.29 31.03
CA CYS A 10 9.38 6.72 31.01
C CYS A 10 10.81 7.00 30.54
N LEU A 11 11.78 6.15 30.87
CA LEU A 11 13.16 6.26 30.38
C LEU A 11 13.24 6.06 28.87
N ARG A 12 12.60 5.02 28.33
CA ARG A 12 12.55 4.80 26.87
C ARG A 12 11.96 6.01 26.15
N LEU A 13 10.82 6.53 26.63
CA LEU A 13 10.18 7.69 26.01
C LEU A 13 11.00 8.98 26.14
N ALA A 14 11.83 9.11 27.19
CA ALA A 14 12.75 10.24 27.34
C ALA A 14 13.94 10.16 26.38
N GLU A 15 14.35 8.95 26.00
CA GLU A 15 15.40 8.68 25.00
C GLU A 15 14.91 8.88 23.56
N ASP A 16 13.60 8.75 23.29
CA ASP A 16 13.02 8.99 21.97
C ASP A 16 13.03 10.49 21.62
N ASP A 17 13.83 10.88 20.61
CA ASP A 17 14.01 12.26 20.13
C ASP A 17 12.74 12.88 19.51
N GLU A 18 11.74 12.07 19.13
CA GLU A 18 10.45 12.55 18.58
C GLU A 18 9.43 12.95 19.67
N VAL A 19 9.68 12.61 20.94
CA VAL A 19 8.77 12.96 22.04
C VAL A 19 8.97 14.43 22.41
N VAL A 20 8.20 15.32 21.79
CA VAL A 20 8.22 16.77 22.09
C VAL A 20 7.68 17.02 23.50
N VAL A 21 8.56 16.96 24.48
CA VAL A 21 8.34 17.53 25.81
C VAL A 21 8.57 19.02 25.65
N GLY A 22 7.51 19.82 25.80
CA GLY A 22 7.53 21.25 25.48
C GLY A 22 8.63 22.02 26.20
N SER A 23 9.76 22.20 25.52
CA SER A 23 10.75 23.28 25.64
C SER A 23 12.06 22.80 24.99
N ARG A 24 12.27 23.15 23.73
CA ARG A 24 13.56 22.97 23.04
C ARG A 24 14.52 24.03 23.59
N ALA A 25 15.21 23.73 24.69
CA ALA A 25 16.27 24.58 25.23
C ALA A 25 17.61 24.23 24.58
N ASP A 26 18.31 25.25 24.10
CA ASP A 26 19.49 25.19 23.25
C ASP A 26 20.65 24.33 23.81
N LYS A 27 21.17 23.45 22.94
CA LYS A 27 22.30 22.55 23.21
C LYS A 27 23.60 23.34 23.34
N THR A 28 24.07 23.57 24.57
CA THR A 28 25.51 23.81 24.82
C THR A 28 25.93 23.03 26.07
N GLN A 29 26.46 21.82 25.89
CA GLN A 29 26.90 20.99 27.02
C GLN A 29 28.32 20.44 26.84
N GLN A 30 29.10 20.55 27.92
CA GLN A 30 30.46 20.04 28.05
C GLN A 30 30.46 18.51 28.23
N ARG A 31 31.45 17.85 27.60
CA ARG A 31 31.62 16.38 27.61
C ARG A 31 31.72 15.82 29.03
N GLY A 32 30.77 14.96 29.43
CA GLY A 32 30.89 14.04 30.57
C GLY A 32 29.85 14.15 31.68
N ALA A 33 28.90 15.10 31.61
CA ALA A 33 27.76 15.15 32.52
C ALA A 33 26.54 14.39 31.94
N PRO A 34 25.70 13.74 32.77
CA PRO A 34 24.40 13.22 32.31
C PRO A 34 23.58 14.38 31.73
N ASP A 35 22.81 14.10 30.67
CA ASP A 35 22.10 15.11 29.91
C ASP A 35 20.91 15.63 30.76
N PRO A 36 20.98 16.85 31.33
CA PRO A 36 19.93 17.39 32.19
C PRO A 36 18.61 17.54 31.44
N ALA A 37 18.63 17.56 30.11
CA ALA A 37 17.42 17.50 29.30
C ALA A 37 16.75 16.13 29.40
N LEU A 38 17.51 15.03 29.46
CA LEU A 38 16.98 13.67 29.58
C LEU A 38 16.41 13.40 30.97
N GLU A 39 17.13 13.77 32.04
CA GLU A 39 16.59 13.62 33.41
C GLU A 39 15.32 14.47 33.62
N ALA A 40 15.31 15.72 33.14
CA ALA A 40 14.12 16.58 33.26
C ALA A 40 12.92 16.05 32.46
N ARG A 41 13.15 15.50 31.26
CA ARG A 41 12.11 14.85 30.45
C ARG A 41 11.56 13.61 31.14
N TYR A 42 12.44 12.77 31.69
CA TYR A 42 12.05 11.59 32.45
C TYR A 42 11.18 11.97 33.65
N GLU A 43 11.60 12.93 34.48
CA GLU A 43 10.83 13.34 35.65
C GLU A 43 9.44 13.87 35.27
N PHE A 44 9.36 14.67 34.20
CA PHE A 44 8.09 15.15 33.69
C PHE A 44 7.16 14.00 33.26
N LEU A 45 7.67 13.05 32.47
CA LEU A 45 6.89 11.90 31.98
C LEU A 45 6.46 10.99 33.13
N PHE A 46 7.35 10.74 34.10
CA PHE A 46 7.05 9.90 35.25
C PHE A 46 5.96 10.51 36.13
N ASN A 47 6.07 11.80 36.45
CA ASN A 47 5.05 12.51 37.24
C ASN A 47 3.72 12.56 36.49
N LEU A 48 3.73 12.83 35.18
CA LEU A 48 2.51 12.85 34.38
C LEU A 48 1.84 11.46 34.32
N ALA A 49 2.61 10.40 34.17
CA ALA A 49 2.06 9.03 34.11
C ALA A 49 1.54 8.54 35.46
N ALA A 50 2.16 8.97 36.57
CA ALA A 50 1.75 8.60 37.92
C ALA A 50 0.54 9.41 38.41
N ASP A 51 0.52 10.72 38.17
CA ASP A 51 -0.51 11.63 38.68
C ASP A 51 -1.73 11.72 37.75
N GLU A 52 -1.53 11.72 36.42
CA GLU A 52 -2.57 11.89 35.41
C GLU A 52 -2.45 10.90 34.24
N PRO A 53 -2.66 9.59 34.49
CA PRO A 53 -2.47 8.53 33.50
C PRO A 53 -3.31 8.71 32.22
N GLY A 54 -4.52 9.26 32.32
CA GLY A 54 -5.37 9.53 31.14
C GLY A 54 -4.78 10.59 30.20
N ARG A 55 -4.22 11.68 30.75
CA ARG A 55 -3.54 12.71 29.94
C ARG A 55 -2.26 12.19 29.32
N PHE A 56 -1.51 11.37 30.07
CA PHE A 56 -0.34 10.69 29.56
C PHE A 56 -0.68 9.81 28.35
N LEU A 57 -1.67 8.92 28.48
CA LEU A 57 -2.10 8.01 27.42
C LEU A 57 -2.65 8.74 26.20
N THR A 58 -3.38 9.84 26.38
CA THR A 58 -3.88 10.64 25.26
C THR A 58 -2.74 11.21 24.40
N ARG A 59 -1.63 11.60 25.03
CA ARG A 59 -0.48 12.21 24.33
C ARG A 59 0.51 11.18 23.78
N TYR A 60 0.80 10.14 24.56
CA TYR A 60 1.89 9.21 24.27
C TYR A 60 1.41 7.79 23.97
N GLY A 61 0.13 7.49 24.16
CA GLY A 61 -0.43 6.13 24.02
C GLY A 61 -0.27 5.52 22.64
N SER A 62 -0.20 6.34 21.58
CA SER A 62 0.07 5.88 20.22
C SER A 62 1.50 5.33 20.03
N THR A 63 2.44 5.72 20.88
CA THR A 63 3.85 5.30 20.82
C THR A 63 4.18 4.13 21.76
N LEU A 64 3.19 3.66 22.52
CA LEU A 64 3.36 2.60 23.50
C LEU A 64 3.23 1.22 22.86
N THR A 65 4.04 0.28 23.35
CA THR A 65 3.95 -1.13 23.02
C THR A 65 2.90 -1.84 23.90
N GLN A 66 2.51 -3.06 23.52
CA GLN A 66 1.56 -3.87 24.28
C GLN A 66 1.94 -4.10 25.77
N PRO A 67 3.20 -4.45 26.13
CA PRO A 67 3.57 -4.62 27.54
C PRO A 67 3.56 -3.29 28.32
N GLU A 68 3.81 -2.18 27.64
CA GLU A 68 3.81 -0.84 28.24
C GLU A 68 2.39 -0.36 28.55
N LEU A 69 1.44 -0.63 27.66
CA LEU A 69 0.01 -0.39 27.92
C LEU A 69 -0.53 -1.23 29.09
N GLN A 70 0.06 -2.41 29.34
CA GLN A 70 -0.33 -3.27 30.46
C GLN A 70 0.02 -2.66 31.82
N VAL A 71 1.01 -1.76 31.90
CA VAL A 71 1.37 -1.06 33.15
C VAL A 71 0.18 -0.27 33.70
N PHE A 72 -0.65 0.29 32.83
CA PHE A 72 -1.79 1.13 33.19
C PHE A 72 -3.07 0.33 33.48
N SER A 73 -3.13 -0.97 33.19
CA SER A 73 -4.35 -1.77 33.38
C SER A 73 -4.72 -2.03 34.83
N VAL A 74 -3.81 -1.75 35.77
CA VAL A 74 -4.03 -1.90 37.22
C VAL A 74 -4.83 -0.72 37.78
N ILE A 75 -4.88 0.39 37.05
CA ILE A 75 -5.57 1.61 37.47
C ILE A 75 -7.06 1.43 37.21
N ASP A 76 -7.86 1.43 38.28
CA ASP A 76 -9.33 1.34 38.23
C ASP A 76 -9.94 2.70 37.87
N ASP A 77 -9.67 3.13 36.65
CA ASP A 77 -10.24 4.34 36.05
C ASP A 77 -10.82 4.00 34.68
N TYR A 78 -12.04 4.49 34.42
CA TYR A 78 -12.77 4.21 33.17
C TYR A 78 -12.07 4.79 31.95
N GLU A 79 -11.58 6.03 32.03
CA GLU A 79 -10.89 6.70 30.91
C GLU A 79 -9.59 5.97 30.58
N VAL A 80 -8.80 5.64 31.59
CA VAL A 80 -7.55 4.89 31.44
C VAL A 80 -7.81 3.50 30.83
N SER A 81 -8.80 2.77 31.35
CA SER A 81 -9.17 1.44 30.84
C SER A 81 -9.62 1.49 29.39
N PHE A 82 -10.41 2.49 29.02
CA PHE A 82 -10.84 2.72 27.65
C PHE A 82 -9.67 3.03 26.73
N LEU A 83 -8.76 3.93 27.12
CA LEU A 83 -7.58 4.30 26.32
C LEU A 83 -6.64 3.10 26.14
N VAL A 84 -6.37 2.34 27.21
CA VAL A 84 -5.55 1.12 27.13
C VAL A 84 -6.14 0.13 26.14
N ARG A 85 -7.47 -0.08 26.17
CA ARG A 85 -8.17 -0.93 25.20
C ARG A 85 -8.05 -0.37 23.79
N LYS A 86 -8.36 0.91 23.57
CA LYS A 86 -8.24 1.58 22.26
C LYS A 86 -6.87 1.37 21.63
N TYR A 87 -5.79 1.59 22.38
CA TYR A 87 -4.44 1.45 21.84
C TYR A 87 -4.02 -0.01 21.64
N LYS A 88 -4.51 -0.94 22.48
CA LYS A 88 -4.31 -2.38 22.25
C LYS A 88 -5.00 -2.86 20.98
N ASP A 89 -6.27 -2.50 20.80
CA ASP A 89 -7.05 -2.85 19.60
C ASP A 89 -6.40 -2.25 18.34
N ARG A 90 -5.82 -1.05 18.46
CA ARG A 90 -5.03 -0.44 17.39
C ARG A 90 -3.80 -1.26 17.03
N LEU A 91 -3.06 -1.79 18.01
CA LEU A 91 -1.87 -2.63 17.78
C LEU A 91 -2.23 -3.97 17.12
N THR A 92 -3.38 -4.55 17.44
CA THR A 92 -3.83 -5.82 16.82
C THR A 92 -4.37 -5.61 15.41
N ASN A 93 -5.09 -4.52 15.18
CA ASN A 93 -5.78 -4.24 13.92
C ASN A 93 -5.06 -3.23 13.03
N GLN A 94 -3.75 -3.03 13.20
CA GLN A 94 -2.98 -2.03 12.44
C GLN A 94 -3.14 -2.20 10.93
N HIS A 95 -3.09 -3.43 10.45
CA HIS A 95 -3.18 -3.71 9.02
C HIS A 95 -4.55 -3.34 8.44
N SER A 96 -5.64 -3.67 9.14
CA SER A 96 -7.00 -3.27 8.75
C SER A 96 -7.19 -1.76 8.81
N LEU A 97 -6.64 -1.10 9.84
CA LEU A 97 -6.69 0.36 9.96
C LEU A 97 -5.95 1.05 8.81
N VAL A 98 -4.74 0.60 8.46
CA VAL A 98 -3.99 1.14 7.32
C VAL A 98 -4.78 0.95 6.03
N LYS A 99 -5.32 -0.24 5.78
CA LYS A 99 -6.16 -0.50 4.60
C LYS A 99 -7.40 0.39 4.56
N ASN A 100 -8.10 0.56 5.68
CA ASN A 100 -9.30 1.37 5.78
C ASN A 100 -8.99 2.87 5.58
N ARG A 101 -7.90 3.36 6.16
CA ARG A 101 -7.42 4.75 5.96
C ARG A 101 -7.04 5.00 4.50
N ARG A 102 -6.28 4.08 3.90
CA ARG A 102 -5.92 4.13 2.48
C ARG A 102 -7.17 4.08 1.60
N TYR A 103 -8.15 3.25 1.93
CA TYR A 103 -9.42 3.22 1.21
C TYR A 103 -10.14 4.57 1.28
N MET A 104 -10.23 5.20 2.46
CA MET A 104 -10.84 6.53 2.60
C MET A 104 -10.07 7.61 1.83
N ALA A 105 -8.74 7.58 1.84
CA ALA A 105 -7.92 8.47 1.03
C ALA A 105 -8.15 8.24 -0.48
N MET A 106 -8.21 6.98 -0.91
CA MET A 106 -8.49 6.60 -2.29
C MET A 106 -9.85 7.13 -2.75
N GLN A 107 -10.89 7.00 -1.93
CA GLN A 107 -12.23 7.53 -2.23
C GLN A 107 -12.20 9.06 -2.42
N ARG A 108 -11.43 9.79 -1.60
CA ARG A 108 -11.23 11.25 -1.79
C ARG A 108 -10.54 11.54 -3.12
N LEU A 109 -9.48 10.81 -3.46
CA LEU A 109 -8.75 10.97 -4.73
C LEU A 109 -9.61 10.63 -5.96
N LEU A 110 -10.47 9.62 -5.87
CA LEU A 110 -11.43 9.26 -6.92
C LEU A 110 -12.47 10.36 -7.11
N ALA A 111 -12.94 10.99 -6.02
CA ALA A 111 -13.88 12.10 -6.09
C ALA A 111 -13.24 13.37 -6.69
N GLU A 112 -11.96 13.62 -6.42
CA GLU A 112 -11.19 14.71 -7.02
C GLU A 112 -10.90 14.47 -8.52
N GLY A 113 -10.70 13.20 -8.91
CA GLY A 113 -10.54 12.78 -10.31
C GLY A 113 -9.18 13.09 -10.93
N THR A 114 -8.19 13.55 -10.15
CA THR A 114 -6.86 13.94 -10.63
C THR A 114 -5.88 12.76 -10.62
N TYR A 115 -5.73 12.10 -9.48
CA TYR A 115 -4.73 11.05 -9.23
C TYR A 115 -5.00 9.73 -9.99
N PHE A 116 -6.29 9.39 -10.17
CA PHE A 116 -6.75 8.23 -10.93
C PHE A 116 -7.21 8.61 -12.35
N SER A 117 -6.79 9.77 -12.85
CA SER A 117 -6.95 10.10 -14.27
C SER A 117 -6.08 9.17 -15.12
N LEU A 118 -6.53 8.87 -16.34
CA LEU A 118 -5.79 7.98 -17.24
C LEU A 118 -4.36 8.49 -17.49
N GLU A 119 -4.21 9.81 -17.64
CA GLU A 119 -2.92 10.48 -17.87
C GLU A 119 -1.97 10.32 -16.68
N GLU A 120 -2.42 10.56 -15.45
CA GLU A 120 -1.58 10.37 -14.25
C GLU A 120 -1.26 8.90 -14.00
N MET A 121 -2.22 7.99 -14.20
CA MET A 121 -1.95 6.55 -14.08
C MET A 121 -0.93 6.06 -15.11
N GLN A 122 -1.03 6.53 -16.35
CA GLN A 122 -0.05 6.24 -17.40
C GLN A 122 1.33 6.81 -17.06
N ARG A 123 1.40 8.03 -16.50
CA ARG A 123 2.68 8.63 -16.09
C ARG A 123 3.37 7.84 -14.99
N ARG A 124 2.60 7.34 -14.01
CA ARG A 124 3.09 6.58 -12.85
C ARG A 124 3.48 5.16 -13.22
N CYS A 125 2.68 4.50 -14.07
CA CYS A 125 2.93 3.13 -14.51
C CYS A 125 2.86 3.00 -16.05
N PRO A 126 3.84 3.54 -16.80
CA PRO A 126 3.83 3.50 -18.27
C PRO A 126 3.82 2.09 -18.83
N TRP A 127 4.51 1.15 -18.15
CA TRP A 127 4.62 -0.24 -18.60
C TRP A 127 3.29 -0.99 -18.47
N LEU A 128 2.57 -0.76 -17.36
CA LEU A 128 1.30 -1.41 -17.09
C LEU A 128 0.23 -0.90 -18.05
N TYR A 129 0.25 0.41 -18.30
CA TYR A 129 -0.56 1.03 -19.32
C TYR A 129 -0.25 0.43 -20.70
N ASP A 130 1.02 0.28 -21.08
CA ASP A 130 1.37 -0.27 -22.41
C ASP A 130 0.88 -1.72 -22.58
N ALA A 131 1.03 -2.53 -21.54
CA ALA A 131 0.61 -3.93 -21.53
C ALA A 131 -0.93 -4.09 -21.62
N MET A 132 -1.69 -3.29 -20.86
CA MET A 132 -3.16 -3.43 -20.76
C MET A 132 -3.92 -2.59 -21.79
N VAL A 133 -3.46 -1.37 -22.06
CA VAL A 133 -4.18 -0.35 -22.87
C VAL A 133 -3.39 0.05 -24.12
N GLY A 134 -2.05 0.06 -24.07
CA GLY A 134 -1.18 0.56 -25.14
C GLY A 134 -1.27 -0.20 -26.47
N GLN A 135 -1.72 -1.46 -26.44
CA GLN A 135 -2.00 -2.25 -27.65
C GLN A 135 -3.26 -1.78 -28.41
N TYR A 136 -4.06 -0.89 -27.81
CA TYR A 136 -5.37 -0.44 -28.32
C TYR A 136 -5.42 1.08 -28.60
N VAL A 137 -4.28 1.78 -28.49
CA VAL A 137 -4.15 3.22 -28.76
C VAL A 137 -4.02 3.45 -30.26
N THR A 138 -5.13 3.78 -30.93
CA THR A 138 -5.29 4.33 -32.31
C THR A 138 -4.38 3.79 -33.42
N ASP A 139 -4.97 3.44 -34.58
CA ASP A 139 -4.26 3.00 -35.80
C ASP A 139 -2.99 3.80 -36.13
N GLU A 140 -2.93 5.11 -35.86
CA GLU A 140 -1.77 5.97 -36.13
C GLU A 140 -0.57 5.75 -35.19
N HIS A 141 -0.79 5.56 -33.88
CA HIS A 141 0.30 5.29 -32.92
C HIS A 141 0.80 3.85 -33.06
N LEU A 142 -0.10 2.93 -33.39
CA LEU A 142 0.24 1.56 -33.77
C LEU A 142 1.12 1.55 -35.03
N GLN A 143 0.73 2.30 -36.06
CA GLN A 143 1.53 2.46 -37.28
C GLN A 143 2.91 3.07 -36.99
N ALA A 144 2.98 4.09 -36.11
CA ALA A 144 4.25 4.68 -35.70
C ALA A 144 5.15 3.70 -34.93
N ARG A 145 4.59 2.84 -34.07
CA ARG A 145 5.32 1.76 -33.38
C ARG A 145 5.77 0.67 -34.34
N ILE A 146 4.93 0.26 -35.27
CA ILE A 146 5.25 -0.70 -36.34
C ILE A 146 6.39 -0.13 -37.19
N ASP A 147 6.29 1.12 -37.61
CA ASP A 147 7.31 1.77 -38.41
C ASP A 147 8.61 1.99 -37.60
N ALA A 148 8.53 2.27 -36.30
CA ALA A 148 9.72 2.38 -35.44
C ALA A 148 10.39 1.02 -35.18
N HIS A 149 9.59 -0.02 -34.94
CA HIS A 149 10.04 -1.40 -34.75
C HIS A 149 10.66 -1.95 -36.05
N ASN A 150 10.05 -1.70 -37.21
CA ASN A 150 10.57 -2.07 -38.53
C ASN A 150 11.81 -1.26 -38.94
N ARG A 151 12.02 -0.08 -38.35
CA ARG A 151 13.23 0.75 -38.53
C ARG A 151 14.36 0.38 -37.56
N GLY A 152 14.04 -0.31 -36.46
CA GLY A 152 15.00 -0.78 -35.47
C GLY A 152 15.82 -1.96 -35.97
N THR A 153 17.01 -2.12 -35.40
CA THR A 153 17.84 -3.30 -35.63
C THR A 153 17.21 -4.54 -34.99
N TRP A 154 17.46 -5.72 -35.56
CA TRP A 154 17.00 -7.01 -35.01
C TRP A 154 17.31 -7.18 -33.51
N ALA A 155 18.40 -6.59 -33.02
CA ALA A 155 18.74 -6.59 -31.59
C ALA A 155 17.74 -5.79 -30.75
N GLU A 156 17.29 -4.63 -31.21
CA GLU A 156 16.27 -3.80 -30.54
C GLU A 156 14.91 -4.48 -30.55
N GLN A 157 14.58 -5.19 -31.64
CA GLN A 157 13.34 -5.98 -31.75
C GLN A 157 13.31 -7.15 -30.75
N LEU A 158 14.42 -7.88 -30.62
CA LEU A 158 14.57 -8.99 -29.67
C LEU A 158 14.59 -8.49 -28.21
N LEU A 159 15.26 -7.36 -27.94
CA LEU A 159 15.25 -6.73 -26.62
C LEU A 159 13.84 -6.31 -26.21
N SER A 160 13.11 -5.64 -27.11
CA SER A 160 11.71 -5.29 -26.89
C SER A 160 10.86 -6.53 -26.61
N GLN A 161 11.06 -7.64 -27.34
CA GLN A 161 10.32 -8.88 -27.13
C GLN A 161 10.62 -9.53 -25.76
N VAL A 162 11.87 -9.46 -25.31
CA VAL A 162 12.29 -9.95 -23.99
C VAL A 162 11.75 -9.07 -22.86
N GLU A 163 11.69 -7.76 -23.05
CA GLU A 163 11.06 -6.84 -22.10
C GLU A 163 9.54 -7.08 -22.02
N HIS A 164 8.87 -7.30 -23.15
CA HIS A 164 7.44 -7.59 -23.20
C HIS A 164 7.11 -8.96 -22.58
N SER A 165 7.96 -9.97 -22.76
CA SER A 165 7.73 -11.29 -22.13
C SER A 165 7.96 -11.26 -20.62
N GLN A 166 8.97 -10.54 -20.14
CA GLN A 166 9.21 -10.37 -18.70
C GLN A 166 8.12 -9.55 -18.01
N THR A 167 7.59 -8.53 -18.69
CA THR A 167 6.48 -7.74 -18.18
C THR A 167 5.19 -8.55 -18.11
N ASN A 168 4.86 -9.34 -19.15
CA ASN A 168 3.72 -10.26 -19.10
C ASN A 168 3.87 -11.31 -17.97
N LEU A 169 5.05 -11.89 -17.79
CA LEU A 169 5.31 -12.82 -16.68
C LEU A 169 5.11 -12.17 -15.31
N ARG A 170 5.45 -10.89 -15.16
CA ARG A 170 5.19 -10.14 -13.93
C ARG A 170 3.71 -9.91 -13.70
N LEU A 171 2.97 -9.52 -14.73
CA LEU A 171 1.52 -9.32 -14.65
C LEU A 171 0.79 -10.62 -14.33
N GLU A 172 1.15 -11.71 -14.99
CA GLU A 172 0.61 -13.05 -14.71
C GLU A 172 0.88 -13.46 -13.26
N ALA A 173 2.09 -13.23 -12.75
CA ALA A 173 2.42 -13.48 -11.36
C ALA A 173 1.61 -12.59 -10.39
N GLU A 174 1.43 -11.31 -10.71
CA GLU A 174 0.71 -10.34 -9.88
C GLU A 174 -0.80 -10.66 -9.82
N VAL A 175 -1.42 -11.01 -10.96
CA VAL A 175 -2.81 -11.47 -11.05
C VAL A 175 -3.02 -12.79 -10.31
N TYR A 176 -2.07 -13.73 -10.44
CA TYR A 176 -2.11 -15.01 -9.73
C TYR A 176 -2.00 -14.83 -8.20
N MET A 177 -1.11 -13.93 -7.75
CA MET A 177 -0.91 -13.62 -6.33
C MET A 177 -2.05 -12.80 -5.72
N SER A 178 -2.78 -12.03 -6.53
CA SER A 178 -3.96 -11.25 -6.10
C SER A 178 -5.24 -12.08 -5.92
N GLY A 179 -5.20 -13.41 -6.07
CA GLY A 179 -6.35 -14.29 -5.79
C GLY A 179 -7.42 -14.33 -6.89
N GLY A 180 -7.12 -13.83 -8.09
CA GLY A 180 -8.00 -13.95 -9.27
C GLY A 180 -7.99 -15.33 -9.93
N GLY A 181 -7.29 -16.31 -9.35
CA GLY A 181 -7.30 -17.69 -9.79
C GLY A 181 -8.62 -18.37 -9.41
N THR A 182 -9.66 -18.20 -10.23
CA THR A 182 -10.73 -19.19 -10.30
C THR A 182 -10.06 -20.50 -10.72
N GLY A 183 -9.79 -21.37 -9.74
CA GLY A 183 -9.42 -22.75 -9.97
C GLY A 183 -10.61 -23.49 -10.57
N ASP A 184 -10.75 -23.42 -11.90
CA ASP A 184 -11.28 -24.48 -12.75
C ASP A 184 -11.21 -23.97 -14.20
N ASP A 185 -10.14 -24.29 -14.92
CA ASP A 185 -10.13 -24.32 -16.38
C ASP A 185 -9.06 -25.32 -16.85
N GLU A 186 -9.26 -26.57 -16.44
CA GLU A 186 -8.56 -27.76 -16.93
C GLU A 186 -9.12 -28.22 -18.30
N ALA A 187 -9.43 -27.30 -19.22
CA ALA A 187 -10.01 -27.69 -20.52
C ALA A 187 -9.80 -26.66 -21.64
N SER A 188 -8.57 -26.46 -22.07
CA SER A 188 -8.27 -26.04 -23.46
C SER A 188 -6.83 -26.39 -23.84
N ARG A 189 -6.51 -27.68 -23.75
CA ARG A 189 -5.36 -28.24 -24.44
C ARG A 189 -5.84 -28.58 -25.86
N PRO A 190 -5.42 -27.85 -26.92
CA PRO A 190 -5.85 -28.19 -28.27
C PRO A 190 -5.27 -29.57 -28.62
N GLU A 191 -6.13 -30.57 -28.83
CA GLU A 191 -5.76 -31.96 -29.12
C GLU A 191 -5.38 -32.23 -30.58
N ASP A 192 -5.39 -31.23 -31.47
CA ASP A 192 -5.07 -31.45 -32.88
C ASP A 192 -3.89 -30.59 -33.33
N ALA A 193 -2.67 -31.09 -33.10
CA ALA A 193 -1.46 -30.57 -33.72
C ALA A 193 -0.57 -31.72 -34.21
N ASP A 194 -1.08 -32.52 -35.16
CA ASP A 194 -0.27 -33.37 -36.04
C ASP A 194 0.47 -32.50 -37.08
N GLY A 195 1.31 -31.59 -36.60
CA GLY A 195 2.15 -30.69 -37.40
C GLY A 195 3.62 -30.89 -37.06
N ASP A 196 4.40 -31.29 -38.06
CA ASP A 196 5.86 -31.44 -38.02
C ASP A 196 6.56 -30.25 -37.32
N PRO A 197 7.31 -30.47 -36.21
CA PRO A 197 7.91 -29.39 -35.41
C PRO A 197 9.09 -28.69 -36.10
N GLY A 198 9.42 -29.06 -37.35
CA GLY A 198 10.52 -28.49 -38.13
C GLY A 198 10.13 -27.46 -39.20
N ALA A 199 8.85 -27.27 -39.50
CA ALA A 199 8.41 -26.37 -40.56
C ALA A 199 7.97 -25.01 -40.01
N ILE A 200 8.91 -24.07 -39.91
CA ILE A 200 8.57 -22.64 -39.77
C ILE A 200 8.01 -22.20 -41.12
N GLY A 201 6.70 -22.38 -41.32
CA GLY A 201 5.96 -21.71 -42.38
C GLY A 201 6.06 -20.19 -42.20
N PRO A 202 5.97 -19.39 -43.28
CA PRO A 202 5.93 -17.95 -43.15
C PRO A 202 4.78 -17.59 -42.21
N ILE A 203 5.13 -16.98 -41.07
CA ILE A 203 4.16 -16.46 -40.11
C ILE A 203 3.38 -15.39 -40.85
N ASP A 204 2.14 -15.68 -41.21
CA ASP A 204 1.21 -14.69 -41.77
C ASP A 204 0.82 -13.71 -40.65
N PHE A 205 1.74 -12.78 -40.39
CA PHE A 205 1.62 -11.75 -39.37
C PHE A 205 0.42 -10.86 -39.68
N GLU A 206 0.12 -10.61 -40.95
CA GLU A 206 -1.04 -9.80 -41.38
C GLU A 206 -2.37 -10.40 -40.92
N ALA A 207 -2.56 -11.73 -40.98
CA ALA A 207 -3.80 -12.37 -40.52
C ALA A 207 -3.98 -12.34 -39.00
N ARG A 208 -2.88 -12.35 -38.23
CA ARG A 208 -2.89 -12.28 -36.76
C ARG A 208 -3.02 -10.83 -36.28
N GLU A 209 -2.48 -9.87 -37.03
CA GLU A 209 -2.54 -8.43 -36.78
C GLU A 209 -3.89 -7.83 -37.21
N THR A 210 -4.49 -8.29 -38.31
CA THR A 210 -5.87 -7.90 -38.70
C THR A 210 -6.93 -8.38 -37.72
N ARG A 211 -6.70 -9.50 -37.02
CA ARG A 211 -7.54 -9.94 -35.90
C ARG A 211 -7.35 -9.09 -34.64
N ARG A 212 -6.18 -8.44 -34.48
CA ARG A 212 -5.89 -7.45 -33.42
C ARG A 212 -6.46 -6.06 -33.73
N LEU A 213 -6.59 -5.71 -35.01
CA LEU A 213 -7.11 -4.43 -35.53
C LEU A 213 -8.64 -4.23 -35.37
N ALA A 214 -9.37 -5.26 -34.94
CA ALA A 214 -10.84 -5.25 -34.89
C ALA A 214 -11.40 -5.53 -33.49
N MET A 215 -10.78 -4.97 -32.45
CA MET A 215 -11.36 -5.04 -31.10
C MET A 215 -12.37 -3.90 -30.91
N PRO A 216 -13.64 -4.18 -30.55
CA PRO A 216 -14.66 -3.17 -30.33
C PRO A 216 -14.22 -2.13 -29.29
N THR A 217 -14.72 -0.90 -29.40
CA THR A 217 -14.55 0.16 -28.39
C THR A 217 -14.88 -0.31 -26.98
N GLU A 218 -15.82 -1.26 -26.86
CA GLU A 218 -16.22 -1.90 -25.61
C GLU A 218 -15.07 -2.67 -24.92
N GLU A 219 -14.19 -3.34 -25.68
CA GLU A 219 -13.06 -4.06 -25.09
C GLU A 219 -12.03 -3.08 -24.53
N ARG A 220 -11.79 -1.98 -25.24
CA ARG A 220 -10.89 -0.93 -24.77
C ARG A 220 -11.40 -0.31 -23.47
N GLU A 221 -12.69 0.00 -23.39
CA GLU A 221 -13.30 0.50 -22.15
C GLU A 221 -13.19 -0.51 -21.00
N ARG A 222 -13.33 -1.81 -21.30
CA ARG A 222 -13.11 -2.87 -20.31
C ARG A 222 -11.68 -2.88 -19.78
N LEU A 223 -10.69 -2.82 -20.68
CA LEU A 223 -9.27 -2.84 -20.33
C LEU A 223 -8.82 -1.58 -19.61
N GLU A 224 -9.32 -0.41 -19.98
CA GLU A 224 -9.10 0.84 -19.23
C GLU A 224 -9.70 0.73 -17.80
N GLY A 225 -10.85 0.06 -17.66
CA GLY A 225 -11.46 -0.24 -16.36
C GLY A 225 -10.67 -1.24 -15.51
N GLU A 226 -10.13 -2.29 -16.13
CA GLU A 226 -9.24 -3.26 -15.48
C GLU A 226 -7.92 -2.59 -15.05
N PHE A 227 -7.34 -1.76 -15.92
CA PHE A 227 -6.16 -0.97 -15.61
C PHE A 227 -6.40 -0.05 -14.41
N ARG A 228 -7.54 0.66 -14.38
CA ARG A 228 -7.92 1.49 -13.24
C ARG A 228 -8.05 0.66 -11.95
N SER A 229 -8.77 -0.47 -12.01
CA SER A 229 -8.95 -1.36 -10.85
C SER A 229 -7.62 -1.83 -10.28
N LEU A 230 -6.66 -2.17 -11.14
CA LEU A 230 -5.34 -2.59 -10.71
C LEU A 230 -4.55 -1.43 -10.08
N MET A 231 -4.64 -0.23 -10.64
CA MET A 231 -4.03 0.97 -10.05
C MET A 231 -4.63 1.32 -8.67
N GLU A 232 -5.93 1.12 -8.48
CA GLU A 232 -6.59 1.24 -7.17
C GLU A 232 -6.07 0.20 -6.16
N GLN A 233 -5.90 -1.06 -6.59
CA GLN A 233 -5.34 -2.12 -5.74
C GLN A 233 -3.89 -1.83 -5.34
N ARG A 234 -3.06 -1.38 -6.28
CA ARG A 234 -1.66 -0.97 -6.01
C ARG A 234 -1.60 0.18 -5.01
N PHE A 235 -2.53 1.14 -5.10
CA PHE A 235 -2.65 2.21 -4.13
C PHE A 235 -2.97 1.68 -2.73
N LEU A 236 -3.94 0.76 -2.61
CA LEU A 236 -4.28 0.16 -1.31
C LEU A 236 -3.11 -0.66 -0.73
N ALA A 237 -2.38 -1.38 -1.59
CA ALA A 237 -1.16 -2.11 -1.21
C ALA A 237 -0.02 -1.18 -0.79
N GLY A 238 -0.03 0.08 -1.21
CA GLY A 238 1.01 1.06 -0.92
C GLY A 238 2.19 0.97 -1.88
N GLU A 239 1.96 0.55 -3.12
CA GLU A 239 3.05 0.38 -4.11
C GLU A 239 3.41 1.67 -4.85
N ASP A 240 2.69 2.77 -4.60
CA ASP A 240 2.93 4.06 -5.24
C ASP A 240 3.75 5.03 -4.34
N GLU A 241 4.61 4.53 -3.45
CA GLU A 241 5.35 5.38 -2.47
C GLU A 241 6.19 6.47 -3.15
N GLU A 242 6.62 6.24 -4.39
CA GLU A 242 7.37 7.21 -5.19
C GLU A 242 6.52 8.43 -5.60
N PHE A 243 5.20 8.28 -5.64
CA PHE A 243 4.26 9.29 -6.14
C PHE A 243 3.28 9.79 -5.07
N PHE A 244 3.13 9.06 -3.96
CA PHE A 244 2.17 9.37 -2.91
C PHE A 244 2.77 9.17 -1.51
N ASN A 245 2.54 10.12 -0.61
CA ASN A 245 3.05 10.06 0.76
C ASN A 245 2.12 9.25 1.68
N TYR A 246 2.27 7.92 1.70
CA TYR A 246 1.46 7.05 2.54
C TYR A 246 1.61 7.32 4.04
N ARG A 247 2.76 7.85 4.48
CA ARG A 247 2.98 8.14 5.91
C ARG A 247 1.98 9.16 6.46
N GLU A 248 1.55 10.12 5.64
CA GLU A 248 0.55 11.11 6.04
C GLU A 248 -0.81 10.47 6.29
N ILE A 249 -1.29 9.63 5.37
CA ILE A 249 -2.61 9.01 5.49
C ILE A 249 -2.64 7.82 6.45
N ASP A 250 -1.56 7.04 6.54
CA ASP A 250 -1.47 5.87 7.43
C ASP A 250 -1.46 6.30 8.90
N THR A 251 -1.06 7.55 9.20
CA THR A 251 -1.06 8.10 10.55
C THR A 251 -2.27 9.00 10.85
N ASP A 252 -3.03 9.41 9.84
CA ASP A 252 -4.19 10.29 10.00
C ASP A 252 -5.40 9.57 10.61
N GLU A 253 -5.70 9.89 11.88
CA GLU A 253 -6.87 9.36 12.58
C GLU A 253 -8.20 9.91 12.05
N THR A 254 -8.21 11.01 11.27
CA THR A 254 -9.45 11.55 10.69
C THR A 254 -9.99 10.70 9.53
N LEU A 255 -9.17 9.78 9.02
CA LEU A 255 -9.56 8.79 8.02
C LEU A 255 -10.15 7.51 8.66
N ASP A 256 -10.19 7.40 9.99
CA ASP A 256 -10.85 6.31 10.69
C ASP A 256 -12.38 6.47 10.60
N ASP A 257 -12.97 6.01 9.50
CA ASP A 257 -14.43 6.03 9.33
C ASP A 257 -15.11 5.00 10.24
N LEU A 258 -15.94 5.51 11.14
CA LEU A 258 -16.71 4.70 12.08
C LEU A 258 -17.65 3.73 11.36
N LYS A 259 -18.21 4.10 10.20
CA LYS A 259 -19.13 3.22 9.47
C LYS A 259 -18.44 2.00 8.89
N THR A 260 -17.26 2.22 8.31
CA THR A 260 -16.42 1.13 7.82
C THR A 260 -16.04 0.19 8.97
N ARG A 261 -15.69 0.75 10.14
CA ARG A 261 -15.38 -0.05 11.32
C ARG A 261 -16.56 -0.88 11.82
N GLU A 262 -17.76 -0.28 11.89
CA GLU A 262 -18.98 -0.99 12.29
C GLU A 262 -19.28 -2.15 11.36
N ARG A 263 -19.18 -1.96 10.04
CA ARG A 263 -19.38 -3.05 9.07
C ARG A 263 -18.35 -4.17 9.22
N ASP A 264 -17.08 -3.83 9.37
CA ASP A 264 -16.02 -4.82 9.55
C ASP A 264 -16.20 -5.61 10.86
N GLU A 265 -16.66 -4.93 11.93
CA GLU A 265 -17.01 -5.57 13.21
C GLU A 265 -18.23 -6.50 13.07
N GLU A 266 -19.25 -6.11 12.29
CA GLU A 266 -20.40 -6.96 11.96
C GLU A 266 -20.00 -8.19 11.14
N GLU A 267 -19.21 -8.03 10.08
CA GLU A 267 -18.72 -9.14 9.25
C GLU A 267 -17.88 -10.13 10.05
N ALA A 268 -16.96 -9.63 10.89
CA ALA A 268 -16.16 -10.48 11.78
C ALA A 268 -17.03 -11.24 12.81
N TRP A 269 -18.19 -10.69 13.17
CA TRP A 269 -19.16 -11.37 14.04
C TRP A 269 -19.91 -12.48 13.30
N PHE A 270 -20.23 -12.30 12.02
CA PHE A 270 -20.86 -13.33 11.19
C PHE A 270 -19.93 -14.49 10.84
N ASP A 271 -18.63 -14.24 10.65
CA ASP A 271 -17.63 -15.29 10.34
C ASP A 271 -17.25 -16.16 11.56
N ALA A 272 -17.58 -15.71 12.77
CA ALA A 272 -17.26 -16.38 14.02
C ALA A 272 -18.32 -17.40 14.49
N ASP A 273 -19.43 -17.55 13.75
CA ASP A 273 -20.57 -18.46 14.02
C ASP A 273 -20.59 -19.65 13.03
#